data_AF-A0A2S9FDT0-F1
#
_entry.id   AF-A0A2S9FDT0-F1
#
_cell.length_a   1.000
_cell.length_b   1.000
_cell.length_c   1.000
_cell.angle_alpha   90.00
_cell.angle_beta   90.00
_cell.angle_gamma   90.00
#
_symmetry.space_group_name_H-M   'P 1'
#
loop_
_entity.id
_entity.type
_entity.pdbx_description
1 polymer ?
#
loop_
_entity_poly.entity_id
_entity_poly.type
_entity_poly.pdbx_seq_one_letter_code
_entity_poly.pdbx_strand_id
1 'polypeptide(L)'
;MSVEAARRLGVPEEKWVYLHGHSDLIEQPLLERVDLGASPAAVHAAHEALRVSGLGVGDIATFDLYSCFPFPVFVICEALGLKADDPRGLTLTGGLPYFGGPGNSYSLHAIAETVTQMRDKPGTFGFVGANGGIMSKYSVGIYSAEPAQWRTSRSAELTAQVAELPTVPVTKAPEGVGTIETYSVRYDWPVRTGIIVGRLDADGSRFMATTEDSDLVTLMSDGDPLGANVAVTHTDNGNRAVLS
;
A
#
# COMPACT_ATOMS: atom_id res chain seq x y z
N MET A 1 5.71 3.16 26.71
CA MET A 1 6.01 3.16 28.16
C MET A 1 5.62 1.80 28.72
N SER A 2 6.34 1.22 29.67
CA SER A 2 5.87 0.00 30.36
C SER A 2 4.75 0.35 31.36
N VAL A 3 3.88 -0.61 31.67
CA VAL A 3 2.85 -0.45 32.71
C VAL A 3 3.47 -0.10 34.07
N GLU A 4 4.59 -0.72 34.42
CA GLU A 4 5.34 -0.41 35.64
C GLU A 4 5.78 1.06 35.71
N ALA A 5 6.32 1.58 34.60
CA ALA A 5 6.75 2.97 34.54
C ALA A 5 5.55 3.94 34.60
N ALA A 6 4.42 3.59 33.97
CA ALA A 6 3.19 4.38 34.05
C ALA A 6 2.67 4.50 35.49
N ARG A 7 2.65 3.38 36.23
CA ARG A 7 2.29 3.36 37.66
C ARG A 7 3.24 4.19 38.50
N ARG A 8 4.56 3.99 38.31
CA ARG A 8 5.60 4.73 39.04
C ARG A 8 5.48 6.25 38.86
N LEU A 9 5.09 6.70 37.67
CA LEU A 9 4.93 8.12 37.33
C LEU A 9 3.52 8.67 37.62
N GLY A 10 2.60 7.85 38.14
CA GLY A 10 1.23 8.27 38.43
C GLY A 10 0.39 8.59 37.19
N VAL A 11 0.67 7.97 36.05
CA VAL A 11 -0.15 8.11 34.83
C VAL A 11 -1.49 7.38 35.05
N PRO A 12 -2.65 8.07 34.98
CA PRO A 12 -3.95 7.44 35.24
C PRO A 12 -4.24 6.26 34.30
N GLU A 13 -4.80 5.16 34.82
CA GLU A 13 -5.01 3.92 34.05
C GLU A 13 -6.01 4.11 32.89
N GLU A 14 -6.96 5.03 33.00
CA GLU A 14 -7.90 5.38 31.92
C GLU A 14 -7.24 6.05 30.70
N LYS A 15 -5.97 6.45 30.83
CA LYS A 15 -5.17 6.94 29.70
C LYS A 15 -4.42 5.82 28.99
N TRP A 16 -4.44 4.60 29.49
CA TRP A 16 -3.64 3.53 28.92
C TRP A 16 -4.33 2.91 27.71
N VAL A 17 -3.58 2.79 26.63
CA VAL A 17 -4.00 2.11 25.41
C VAL A 17 -2.86 1.19 25.01
N TYR A 18 -3.22 -0.06 24.72
CA TYR A 18 -2.30 -1.15 24.44
C TYR A 18 -2.26 -1.42 22.95
N LEU A 19 -1.09 -1.82 22.44
CA LEU A 19 -0.93 -2.35 21.10
C LEU A 19 -1.20 -3.86 21.15
N HIS A 20 -2.40 -4.26 20.74
CA HIS A 20 -2.89 -5.63 20.77
C HIS A 20 -2.33 -6.48 19.64
N GLY A 21 -2.27 -5.89 18.45
CA GLY A 21 -1.80 -6.51 17.21
C GLY A 21 -0.86 -5.58 16.48
N HIS A 22 0.16 -6.14 15.84
CA HIS A 22 1.10 -5.39 15.03
C HIS A 22 1.78 -6.25 13.98
N SER A 23 2.26 -5.61 12.93
CA SER A 23 3.07 -6.24 11.88
C SER A 23 3.75 -5.17 11.04
N ASP A 24 4.91 -5.49 10.46
CA ASP A 24 5.66 -4.61 9.56
C ASP A 24 6.24 -5.42 8.40
N LEU A 25 5.73 -5.22 7.19
CA LEU A 25 6.15 -6.00 6.02
C LEU A 25 6.70 -5.12 4.90
N ILE A 26 7.56 -5.72 4.08
CA ILE A 26 8.24 -5.08 2.94
C ILE A 26 7.91 -5.89 1.68
N GLU A 27 7.60 -5.17 0.60
CA GLU A 27 7.35 -5.75 -0.73
C GLU A 27 8.65 -5.99 -1.53
N GLN A 28 8.53 -6.82 -2.57
CA GLN A 28 9.52 -6.89 -3.64
C GLN A 28 9.62 -5.54 -4.41
N PRO A 29 10.75 -5.27 -5.09
CA PRO A 29 10.87 -4.13 -6.00
C PRO A 29 9.72 -4.10 -7.03
N LEU A 30 9.17 -2.93 -7.33
CA LEU A 30 7.93 -2.80 -8.12
C LEU A 30 7.91 -3.64 -9.39
N LEU A 31 8.92 -3.48 -10.25
CA LEU A 31 8.95 -4.16 -11.55
C LEU A 31 9.20 -5.67 -11.43
N GLU A 32 9.59 -6.18 -10.27
CA GLU A 32 9.79 -7.61 -10.05
C GLU A 32 8.50 -8.31 -9.58
N ARG A 33 7.53 -7.58 -9.03
CA ARG A 33 6.27 -8.16 -8.48
C ARG A 33 5.45 -8.84 -9.57
N VAL A 34 5.01 -10.08 -9.40
CA VAL A 34 4.19 -10.77 -10.42
C VAL A 34 2.99 -9.94 -10.88
N ASP A 35 2.28 -9.34 -9.93
CA ASP A 35 1.12 -8.48 -10.19
C ASP A 35 1.39 -7.06 -9.64
N LEU A 36 1.34 -6.07 -10.51
CA LEU A 36 1.54 -4.65 -10.14
C LEU A 36 0.29 -4.05 -9.48
N GLY A 37 -0.87 -4.67 -9.63
CA GLY A 37 -2.15 -4.29 -9.05
C GLY A 37 -2.43 -4.95 -7.69
N ALA A 38 -1.46 -5.65 -7.10
CA ALA A 38 -1.63 -6.34 -5.82
C ALA A 38 -0.49 -6.01 -4.81
N SER A 39 -0.72 -6.37 -3.54
CA SER A 39 0.31 -6.35 -2.49
C SER A 39 0.23 -7.53 -1.54
N PRO A 40 0.89 -8.65 -1.86
CA PRO A 40 1.08 -9.73 -0.89
C PRO A 40 1.58 -9.24 0.48
N ALA A 41 2.54 -8.30 0.52
CA ALA A 41 3.06 -7.78 1.78
C ALA A 41 2.00 -7.05 2.62
N ALA A 42 1.19 -6.17 2.03
CA ALA A 42 0.15 -5.45 2.77
C ALA A 42 -0.96 -6.38 3.26
N VAL A 43 -1.34 -7.37 2.45
CA VAL A 43 -2.32 -8.42 2.84
C VAL A 43 -1.79 -9.22 4.03
N HIS A 44 -0.54 -9.71 3.96
CA HIS A 44 0.07 -10.44 5.06
C HIS A 44 0.20 -9.59 6.33
N ALA A 45 0.50 -8.29 6.22
CA ALA A 45 0.57 -7.39 7.37
C ALA A 45 -0.78 -7.30 8.07
N ALA A 46 -1.85 -7.01 7.32
CA ALA A 46 -3.19 -6.88 7.88
C ALA A 46 -3.65 -8.16 8.61
N HIS A 47 -3.46 -9.33 8.01
CA HIS A 47 -3.80 -10.60 8.65
C HIS A 47 -2.89 -10.96 9.82
N GLU A 48 -1.60 -10.66 9.76
CA GLU A 48 -0.68 -10.93 10.86
C GLU A 48 -0.99 -10.08 12.08
N ALA A 49 -1.31 -8.80 11.91
CA ALA A 49 -1.71 -7.95 13.03
C ALA A 49 -3.00 -8.47 13.69
N LEU A 50 -4.00 -8.89 12.90
CA LEU A 50 -5.22 -9.52 13.41
C LEU A 50 -4.89 -10.82 14.17
N ARG A 51 -4.05 -11.70 13.60
CA ARG A 51 -3.61 -12.94 14.26
C ARG A 51 -2.88 -12.66 15.57
N VAL A 52 -1.97 -11.68 15.60
CA VAL A 52 -1.24 -11.26 16.81
C VAL A 52 -2.23 -10.76 17.86
N SER A 53 -3.25 -10.00 17.45
CA SER A 53 -4.31 -9.52 18.36
C SER A 53 -5.24 -10.62 18.87
N GLY A 54 -5.37 -11.74 18.14
CA GLY A 54 -6.35 -12.78 18.44
C GLY A 54 -7.79 -12.40 18.07
N LEU A 55 -7.95 -11.39 17.20
CA LEU A 55 -9.22 -10.82 16.79
C LEU A 55 -9.51 -11.15 15.32
N GLY A 56 -10.80 -11.16 14.96
CA GLY A 56 -11.26 -11.12 13.58
C GLY A 56 -11.56 -9.69 13.12
N VAL A 57 -11.76 -9.52 11.81
CA VAL A 57 -12.15 -8.22 11.21
C VAL A 57 -13.47 -7.70 11.79
N GLY A 58 -14.38 -8.58 12.18
CA GLY A 58 -15.67 -8.23 12.78
C GLY A 58 -15.56 -7.62 14.19
N ASP A 59 -14.45 -7.83 14.89
CA ASP A 59 -14.21 -7.27 16.23
C ASP A 59 -13.63 -5.85 16.17
N ILE A 60 -13.20 -5.40 14.99
CA ILE A 60 -12.65 -4.07 14.77
C ILE A 60 -13.78 -3.05 14.63
N ALA A 61 -13.77 -2.06 15.52
CA ALA A 61 -14.79 -1.01 15.60
C ALA A 61 -14.47 0.18 14.69
N THR A 62 -13.18 0.49 14.49
CA THR A 62 -12.73 1.64 13.68
C THR A 62 -11.53 1.28 12.82
N PHE A 63 -11.43 1.91 11.66
CA PHE A 63 -10.28 1.80 10.75
C PHE A 63 -9.71 3.18 10.43
N ASP A 64 -8.40 3.26 10.34
CA ASP A 64 -7.72 4.29 9.57
C ASP A 64 -6.74 3.65 8.59
N LEU A 65 -7.14 3.62 7.32
CA LEU A 65 -6.36 3.08 6.22
C LEU A 65 -5.64 4.23 5.49
N TYR A 66 -4.31 4.16 5.42
CA TYR A 66 -3.50 5.16 4.72
C TYR A 66 -3.95 5.33 3.26
N SER A 67 -4.18 6.59 2.84
CA SER A 67 -4.99 6.90 1.65
C SER A 67 -4.44 8.04 0.79
N CYS A 68 -3.11 8.14 0.58
CA CYS A 68 -2.56 9.11 -0.39
C CYS A 68 -3.14 8.97 -1.81
N PHE A 69 -3.45 7.73 -2.17
CA PHE A 69 -4.17 7.34 -3.37
C PHE A 69 -5.17 6.24 -2.97
N PRO A 70 -6.16 5.93 -3.83
CA PRO A 70 -7.16 4.91 -3.53
C PRO A 70 -6.58 3.49 -3.39
N PHE A 71 -5.51 3.19 -4.13
CA PHE A 71 -5.00 1.83 -4.29
C PHE A 71 -4.64 1.08 -2.98
N PRO A 72 -3.85 1.65 -2.04
CA PRO A 72 -3.59 0.98 -0.76
C PRO A 72 -4.85 0.70 0.07
N VAL A 73 -5.89 1.55 -0.06
CA VAL A 73 -7.17 1.34 0.62
C VAL A 73 -7.90 0.14 0.01
N PHE A 74 -7.96 0.06 -1.33
CA PHE A 74 -8.59 -1.06 -2.02
C PHE A 74 -7.93 -2.40 -1.68
N VAL A 75 -6.60 -2.47 -1.68
CA VAL A 75 -5.86 -3.69 -1.32
C VAL A 75 -6.25 -4.19 0.06
N ILE A 76 -6.34 -3.31 1.06
CA ILE A 76 -6.72 -3.71 2.41
C ILE A 76 -8.21 -4.05 2.51
N CYS A 77 -9.07 -3.34 1.79
CA CYS A 77 -10.50 -3.68 1.76
C CYS A 77 -10.72 -5.09 1.20
N GLU A 78 -10.08 -5.42 0.09
CA GLU A 78 -10.13 -6.76 -0.49
C GLU A 78 -9.57 -7.82 0.47
N ALA A 79 -8.40 -7.57 1.07
CA ALA A 79 -7.77 -8.49 2.01
C ALA A 79 -8.64 -8.79 3.24
N LEU A 80 -9.32 -7.77 3.77
CA LEU A 80 -10.11 -7.88 4.99
C LEU A 80 -11.61 -8.15 4.71
N GLY A 81 -12.01 -8.23 3.44
CA GLY A 81 -13.42 -8.35 3.06
C GLY A 81 -14.28 -7.14 3.45
N LEU A 82 -13.68 -5.96 3.56
CA LEU A 82 -14.38 -4.72 3.84
C LEU A 82 -15.02 -4.17 2.56
N LYS A 83 -16.22 -3.63 2.69
CA LYS A 83 -16.83 -2.86 1.61
C LYS A 83 -16.33 -1.42 1.65
N ALA A 84 -16.29 -0.77 0.48
CA ALA A 84 -15.92 0.64 0.40
C ALA A 84 -16.87 1.55 1.20
N ASP A 85 -18.12 1.12 1.39
CA ASP A 85 -19.18 1.79 2.16
C ASP A 85 -19.41 1.15 3.54
N ASP A 86 -18.42 0.44 4.09
CA ASP A 86 -18.53 -0.15 5.44
C ASP A 86 -18.95 0.92 6.46
N PRO A 87 -20.04 0.71 7.23
CA PRO A 87 -20.61 1.73 8.10
C PRO A 87 -19.68 2.12 9.27
N ARG A 88 -18.64 1.33 9.55
CA ARG A 88 -17.60 1.68 10.53
C ARG A 88 -16.68 2.79 10.03
N GLY A 89 -16.66 3.03 8.71
CA GLY A 89 -15.75 3.95 8.04
C GLY A 89 -14.34 3.35 7.86
N LEU A 90 -13.61 3.89 6.88
CA LEU A 90 -12.24 3.47 6.54
C LEU A 90 -11.17 4.49 6.98
N THR A 91 -11.58 5.59 7.61
CA THR A 91 -10.69 6.60 8.18
C THR A 91 -11.29 7.23 9.43
N LEU A 92 -10.42 7.54 10.39
CA LEU A 92 -10.72 8.40 11.53
C LEU A 92 -10.18 9.83 11.32
N THR A 93 -9.15 9.99 10.50
CA THR A 93 -8.47 11.27 10.26
C THR A 93 -9.07 12.06 9.08
N GLY A 94 -9.75 11.39 8.16
CA GLY A 94 -10.37 12.00 6.96
C GLY A 94 -9.61 11.73 5.66
N GLY A 95 -8.51 10.97 5.70
CA GLY A 95 -7.72 10.59 4.55
C GLY A 95 -6.79 11.69 4.01
N LEU A 96 -5.69 11.28 3.37
CA LEU A 96 -4.58 12.19 3.11
C LEU A 96 -4.89 13.38 2.18
N PRO A 97 -5.66 13.24 1.08
CA PRO A 97 -5.95 14.35 0.18
C PRO A 97 -6.74 15.49 0.84
N TYR A 98 -7.47 15.19 1.92
CA TYR A 98 -8.40 16.12 2.57
C TYR A 98 -7.90 16.60 3.93
N PHE A 99 -7.23 15.73 4.70
CA PHE A 99 -6.62 16.11 5.97
C PHE A 99 -5.40 17.02 5.78
N GLY A 100 -4.65 16.82 4.70
CA GLY A 100 -3.48 17.61 4.33
C GLY A 100 -2.15 17.08 4.86
N GLY A 101 -1.07 17.59 4.27
CA GLY A 101 0.32 17.23 4.60
C GLY A 101 0.97 16.29 3.58
N PRO A 102 2.31 16.18 3.59
CA PRO A 102 3.08 15.43 2.59
C PRO A 102 3.06 13.89 2.80
N GLY A 103 2.10 13.37 3.55
CA GLY A 103 1.93 11.92 3.79
C GLY A 103 2.81 11.31 4.87
N ASN A 104 4.08 11.69 4.97
CA ASN A 104 5.07 10.96 5.77
C ASN A 104 4.72 10.82 7.27
N SER A 105 4.03 11.81 7.87
CA SER A 105 3.59 11.77 9.26
C SER A 105 2.09 11.49 9.43
N TYR A 106 1.35 11.20 8.37
CA TYR A 106 -0.11 11.04 8.42
C TYR A 106 -0.54 9.98 9.44
N SER A 107 0.06 8.79 9.41
CA SER A 107 -0.35 7.69 10.30
C SER A 107 -0.06 7.95 11.77
N LEU A 108 0.79 8.93 12.12
CA LEU A 108 0.93 9.38 13.50
C LEU A 108 -0.38 10.03 14.00
N HIS A 109 -1.04 10.82 13.15
CA HIS A 109 -2.34 11.40 13.45
C HIS A 109 -3.44 10.34 13.53
N ALA A 110 -3.40 9.35 12.63
CA ALA A 110 -4.30 8.20 12.69
C ALA A 110 -4.17 7.41 14.01
N ILE A 111 -2.94 7.19 14.49
CA ILE A 111 -2.69 6.56 15.79
C ILE A 111 -3.23 7.43 16.92
N ALA A 112 -2.99 8.75 16.89
CA ALA A 112 -3.49 9.66 17.92
C ALA A 112 -5.03 9.65 18.01
N GLU A 113 -5.73 9.73 16.87
CA GLU A 113 -7.19 9.65 16.81
C GLU A 113 -7.71 8.30 17.27
N THR A 114 -7.06 7.21 16.86
CA THR A 114 -7.42 5.86 17.31
C THR A 114 -7.28 5.74 18.83
N VAL A 115 -6.17 6.20 19.41
CA VAL A 115 -5.94 6.19 20.87
C VAL A 115 -7.01 7.00 21.60
N THR A 116 -7.42 8.15 21.05
CA THR A 116 -8.53 8.94 21.61
C THR A 116 -9.84 8.15 21.57
N GLN A 117 -10.21 7.57 20.42
CA GLN A 117 -11.42 6.75 20.30
C GLN A 117 -11.42 5.54 21.25
N MET A 118 -10.28 4.87 21.43
CA MET A 118 -10.18 3.71 22.33
C MET A 118 -10.33 4.06 23.81
N ARG A 119 -9.97 5.29 24.20
CA ARG A 119 -10.21 5.79 25.56
C ARG A 119 -11.67 6.18 25.77
N ASP A 120 -12.29 6.78 24.75
CA ASP A 120 -13.70 7.20 24.81
C ASP A 120 -14.67 6.01 24.77
N LYS A 121 -14.24 4.90 24.16
CA LYS A 121 -15.03 3.65 24.04
C LYS A 121 -14.21 2.44 24.51
N PRO A 122 -13.97 2.30 25.83
CA PRO A 122 -13.25 1.14 26.37
C PRO A 122 -13.90 -0.19 25.93
N GLY A 123 -13.09 -1.23 25.74
CA GLY A 123 -13.55 -2.53 25.23
C GLY A 123 -13.65 -2.63 23.71
N THR A 124 -13.45 -1.54 22.96
CA THR A 124 -13.41 -1.56 21.49
C THR A 124 -11.99 -1.64 20.94
N PHE A 125 -11.84 -1.96 19.65
CA PHE A 125 -10.56 -2.12 18.98
C PHE A 125 -10.48 -1.27 17.71
N GLY A 126 -9.38 -0.54 17.53
CA GLY A 126 -9.14 0.30 16.36
C GLY A 126 -7.94 -0.19 15.56
N PHE A 127 -8.09 -0.25 14.24
CA PHE A 127 -7.07 -0.71 13.29
C PHE A 127 -6.47 0.49 12.54
N VAL A 128 -5.15 0.63 12.58
CA VAL A 128 -4.41 1.62 11.78
C VAL A 128 -3.51 0.90 10.80
N GLY A 129 -3.64 1.22 9.51
CA GLY A 129 -2.72 0.79 8.45
C GLY A 129 -1.89 1.97 7.95
N ALA A 130 -0.57 1.79 7.90
CA ALA A 130 0.39 2.80 7.47
C ALA A 130 1.15 2.30 6.23
N ASN A 131 1.00 3.01 5.11
CA ASN A 131 1.65 2.69 3.85
C ASN A 131 2.92 3.54 3.63
N GLY A 132 3.98 2.91 3.13
CA GLY A 132 5.24 3.58 2.76
C GLY A 132 5.65 3.33 1.32
N GLY A 133 6.13 4.39 0.65
CA GLY A 133 6.59 4.34 -0.73
C GLY A 133 5.47 4.05 -1.73
N ILE A 134 5.79 3.32 -2.79
CA ILE A 134 4.84 2.85 -3.82
C ILE A 134 4.21 1.53 -3.38
N MET A 135 3.65 1.54 -2.16
CA MET A 135 3.23 0.32 -1.46
C MET A 135 4.40 -0.67 -1.34
N SER A 136 5.55 -0.13 -0.95
CA SER A 136 6.79 -0.87 -0.72
C SER A 136 6.86 -1.42 0.71
N LYS A 137 6.10 -0.80 1.62
CA LYS A 137 6.04 -1.15 3.03
C LYS A 137 4.62 -0.98 3.54
N TYR A 138 4.20 -1.87 4.43
CA TYR A 138 2.93 -1.73 5.11
C TYR A 138 3.09 -2.14 6.59
N SER A 139 2.72 -1.22 7.47
CA SER A 139 2.72 -1.43 8.92
C SER A 139 1.30 -1.37 9.44
N VAL A 140 0.98 -2.20 10.42
CA VAL A 140 -0.36 -2.24 11.03
C VAL A 140 -0.23 -2.19 12.54
N GLY A 141 -1.14 -1.46 13.18
CA GLY A 141 -1.33 -1.47 14.62
C GLY A 141 -2.80 -1.62 14.99
N ILE A 142 -3.10 -2.49 15.94
CA ILE A 142 -4.44 -2.65 16.53
C ILE A 142 -4.39 -2.21 17.98
N TYR A 143 -5.24 -1.26 18.35
CA TYR A 143 -5.19 -0.56 19.63
C TYR A 143 -6.48 -0.77 20.43
N SER A 144 -6.38 -0.85 21.76
CA SER A 144 -7.54 -0.85 22.68
C SER A 144 -7.12 -0.44 24.09
N ALA A 145 -8.06 0.07 24.88
CA ALA A 145 -7.88 0.30 26.32
C ALA A 145 -7.85 -1.01 27.13
N GLU A 146 -8.29 -2.13 26.55
CA GLU A 146 -8.20 -3.44 27.19
C GLU A 146 -6.73 -3.82 27.47
N PRO A 147 -6.36 -4.22 28.70
CA PRO A 147 -5.02 -4.65 29.00
C PRO A 147 -4.60 -5.87 28.16
N ALA A 148 -3.40 -5.82 27.61
CA ALA A 148 -2.81 -6.94 26.88
C ALA A 148 -1.34 -7.13 27.22
N GLN A 149 -0.91 -8.39 27.18
CA GLN A 149 0.51 -8.73 27.14
C GLN A 149 1.05 -8.56 25.72
N TRP A 150 2.33 -8.22 25.62
CA TRP A 150 3.01 -8.16 24.33
C TRP A 150 3.05 -9.54 23.66
N ARG A 151 2.68 -9.59 22.39
CA ARG A 151 2.76 -10.78 21.55
C ARG A 151 3.64 -10.48 20.34
N THR A 152 4.54 -11.40 20.01
CA THR A 152 5.49 -11.21 18.90
C THR A 152 4.81 -11.50 17.57
N SER A 153 5.02 -10.62 16.59
CA SER A 153 4.59 -10.80 15.21
C SER A 153 5.61 -11.62 14.40
N ARG A 154 5.14 -12.27 13.33
CA ARG A 154 5.98 -13.02 12.38
C ARG A 154 6.46 -12.16 11.21
N SER A 155 6.54 -10.85 11.41
CA SER A 155 6.87 -9.86 10.37
C SER A 155 8.13 -10.19 9.57
N ALA A 156 9.21 -10.62 10.26
CA ALA A 156 10.47 -10.99 9.61
C ALA A 156 10.34 -12.25 8.75
N GLU A 157 9.64 -13.27 9.26
CA GLU A 157 9.38 -14.52 8.53
C GLU A 157 8.51 -14.25 7.29
N LEU A 158 7.41 -13.53 7.45
CA LEU A 158 6.49 -13.20 6.35
C LEU A 158 7.16 -12.29 5.31
N THR A 159 8.03 -11.37 5.73
CA THR A 159 8.81 -10.56 4.79
C THR A 159 9.77 -11.42 3.97
N ALA A 160 10.40 -12.43 4.59
CA ALA A 160 11.25 -13.38 3.86
C ALA A 160 10.41 -14.22 2.87
N GLN A 161 9.22 -14.66 3.26
CA GLN A 161 8.31 -15.38 2.36
C GLN A 161 7.88 -14.52 1.15
N VAL A 162 7.60 -13.23 1.37
CA VAL A 162 7.30 -12.29 0.27
C VAL A 162 8.51 -12.13 -0.65
N ALA A 163 9.73 -12.07 -0.12
CA ALA A 163 10.93 -11.98 -0.92
C ALA A 163 11.16 -13.23 -1.79
N GLU A 164 10.71 -14.40 -1.34
CA GLU A 164 10.80 -15.68 -2.06
C GLU A 164 9.70 -15.90 -3.10
N LEU A 165 8.70 -15.01 -3.20
CA LEU A 165 7.68 -15.10 -4.25
C LEU A 165 8.32 -15.02 -5.64
N PRO A 166 7.70 -15.64 -6.68
CA PRO A 166 8.20 -15.54 -8.03
C PRO A 166 8.43 -14.08 -8.46
N THR A 167 9.51 -13.83 -9.19
CA THR A 167 9.81 -12.49 -9.71
C THR A 167 9.72 -12.46 -11.23
N VAL A 168 9.50 -11.26 -11.75
CA VAL A 168 9.53 -10.96 -13.17
C VAL A 168 10.88 -10.35 -13.54
N PRO A 169 11.60 -10.91 -14.53
CA PRO A 169 12.84 -10.30 -15.03
C PRO A 169 12.60 -8.91 -15.60
N VAL A 170 13.59 -8.01 -15.46
CA VAL A 170 13.51 -6.63 -15.95
C VAL A 170 14.63 -6.35 -16.94
N THR A 171 14.26 -5.94 -18.15
CA THR A 171 15.19 -5.56 -19.22
C THR A 171 15.34 -4.04 -19.25
N LYS A 172 16.53 -3.55 -18.86
CA LYS A 172 16.81 -2.11 -18.75
C LYS A 172 16.96 -1.40 -20.10
N ALA A 173 17.53 -2.11 -21.08
CA ALA A 173 17.72 -1.65 -22.46
C ALA A 173 16.89 -2.55 -23.39
N PRO A 174 15.55 -2.41 -23.38
CA PRO A 174 14.65 -3.17 -24.24
C PRO A 174 14.79 -2.72 -25.70
N GLU A 175 14.61 -3.67 -26.61
CA GLU A 175 14.57 -3.42 -28.05
C GLU A 175 13.62 -4.44 -28.70
N GLY A 176 12.71 -3.97 -29.56
CA GLY A 176 11.76 -4.82 -30.28
C GLY A 176 10.30 -4.50 -29.95
N VAL A 177 9.44 -5.51 -30.05
CA VAL A 177 7.99 -5.38 -29.79
C VAL A 177 7.67 -5.88 -28.37
N GLY A 178 6.72 -5.22 -27.73
CA GLY A 178 6.15 -5.65 -26.47
C GLY A 178 4.71 -5.23 -26.29
N THR A 179 4.10 -5.74 -25.24
CA THR A 179 2.71 -5.50 -24.87
C THR A 179 2.61 -4.58 -23.65
N ILE A 180 1.71 -3.60 -23.66
CA ILE A 180 1.45 -2.72 -22.50
C ILE A 180 0.79 -3.51 -21.36
N GLU A 181 1.42 -3.54 -20.19
CA GLU A 181 0.91 -4.20 -18.97
C GLU A 181 0.23 -3.21 -18.02
N THR A 182 0.80 -2.00 -17.87
CA THR A 182 0.15 -0.89 -17.17
C THR A 182 0.73 0.45 -17.64
N TYR A 183 0.04 1.55 -17.36
CA TYR A 183 0.42 2.87 -17.83
C TYR A 183 -0.05 4.01 -16.94
N SER A 184 0.52 5.19 -17.18
CA SER A 184 0.02 6.47 -16.67
C SER A 184 0.32 7.59 -17.67
N VAL A 185 -0.34 8.74 -17.54
CA VAL A 185 -0.14 9.90 -18.40
C VAL A 185 0.17 11.12 -17.53
N ARG A 186 1.25 11.83 -17.88
CA ARG A 186 1.64 13.11 -17.27
C ARG A 186 0.93 14.24 -18.01
N TYR A 187 -0.17 14.73 -17.44
CA TYR A 187 -0.95 15.85 -17.99
C TYR A 187 -0.37 17.23 -17.63
N ASP A 188 0.51 17.28 -16.63
CA ASP A 188 1.07 18.51 -16.05
C ASP A 188 2.46 18.87 -16.57
N TRP A 189 2.98 18.09 -17.53
CA TRP A 189 4.26 18.35 -18.19
C TRP A 189 4.07 19.27 -19.42
N PRO A 190 5.15 19.94 -19.90
CA PRO A 190 5.05 20.80 -21.08
C PRO A 190 4.55 20.08 -22.34
N VAL A 191 4.87 18.79 -22.45
CA VAL A 191 4.34 17.87 -23.45
C VAL A 191 3.61 16.77 -22.69
N ARG A 192 2.41 16.40 -23.16
CA ARG A 192 1.68 15.27 -22.57
C ARG A 192 2.48 13.99 -22.83
N THR A 193 2.94 13.35 -21.77
CA THR A 193 3.86 12.21 -21.86
C THR A 193 3.23 10.97 -21.23
N GLY A 194 3.20 9.88 -21.98
CA GLY A 194 2.84 8.56 -21.47
C GLY A 194 4.01 7.89 -20.76
N ILE A 195 3.74 7.17 -19.67
CA ILE A 195 4.68 6.29 -18.97
C ILE A 195 4.10 4.88 -19.05
N ILE A 196 4.89 3.93 -19.55
CA ILE A 196 4.48 2.57 -19.84
C ILE A 196 5.34 1.60 -19.02
N VAL A 197 4.70 0.62 -18.42
CA VAL A 197 5.34 -0.66 -18.07
C VAL A 197 4.81 -1.69 -19.07
N GLY A 198 5.70 -2.34 -19.79
CA GLY A 198 5.36 -3.33 -20.79
C GLY A 198 6.12 -4.64 -20.62
N ARG A 199 5.71 -5.65 -21.39
CA ARG A 199 6.33 -6.98 -21.48
C ARG A 199 6.92 -7.19 -22.86
N LEU A 200 8.19 -7.54 -22.95
CA LEU A 200 8.78 -7.91 -24.24
C LEU A 200 8.18 -9.24 -24.73
N ASP A 201 7.80 -9.29 -26.01
CA ASP A 201 7.24 -10.51 -26.59
C ASP A 201 8.28 -11.63 -26.71
N ALA A 202 9.57 -11.26 -26.78
CA ALA A 202 10.67 -12.20 -26.95
C ALA A 202 10.89 -13.12 -25.74
N ASP A 203 10.70 -12.62 -24.52
CA ASP A 203 11.04 -13.35 -23.29
C ASP A 203 10.10 -13.08 -22.09
N GLY A 204 9.11 -12.20 -22.24
CA GLY A 204 8.18 -11.83 -21.18
C GLY A 204 8.80 -10.96 -20.07
N SER A 205 10.03 -10.48 -20.23
CA SER A 205 10.65 -9.56 -19.28
C SER A 205 9.96 -8.20 -19.31
N ARG A 206 9.91 -7.53 -18.15
CA ARG A 206 9.35 -6.17 -18.05
C ARG A 206 10.33 -5.12 -18.51
N PHE A 207 9.78 -4.06 -19.07
CA PHE A 207 10.48 -2.82 -19.34
C PHE A 207 9.65 -1.60 -18.92
N MET A 208 10.34 -0.46 -18.75
CA MET A 208 9.69 0.84 -18.67
C MET A 208 10.04 1.66 -19.91
N ALA A 209 9.10 2.42 -20.43
CA ALA A 209 9.31 3.38 -21.51
C ALA A 209 8.46 4.63 -21.32
N THR A 210 8.87 5.72 -21.96
CA THR A 210 8.04 6.93 -22.09
C THR A 210 7.65 7.14 -23.55
N THR A 211 6.55 7.85 -23.78
CA THR A 211 6.12 8.18 -25.13
C THR A 211 5.53 9.58 -25.20
N GLU A 212 5.86 10.28 -26.28
CA GLU A 212 5.25 11.56 -26.70
C GLU A 212 4.60 11.39 -28.09
N ASP A 213 4.53 10.15 -28.59
CA ASP A 213 3.85 9.83 -29.84
C ASP A 213 2.37 10.17 -29.72
N SER A 214 1.85 10.96 -30.66
CA SER A 214 0.50 11.52 -30.55
C SER A 214 -0.56 10.43 -30.49
N ASP A 215 -0.42 9.40 -31.32
CA ASP A 215 -1.43 8.36 -31.48
C ASP A 215 -1.46 7.47 -30.23
N LEU A 216 -0.29 7.07 -29.72
CA LEU A 216 -0.20 6.31 -28.48
C LEU A 216 -0.67 7.12 -27.27
N VAL A 217 -0.27 8.39 -27.16
CA VAL A 217 -0.71 9.25 -26.05
C VAL A 217 -2.22 9.50 -26.08
N THR A 218 -2.83 9.65 -27.26
CA THR A 218 -4.30 9.73 -27.40
C THR A 218 -4.96 8.43 -26.96
N LEU A 219 -4.46 7.26 -27.38
CA LEU A 219 -4.99 5.97 -26.92
C LEU A 219 -4.92 5.82 -25.39
N MET A 220 -3.82 6.26 -24.78
CA MET A 220 -3.64 6.23 -23.33
C MET A 220 -4.51 7.26 -22.58
N SER A 221 -4.88 8.37 -23.21
CA SER A 221 -5.67 9.43 -22.55
C SER A 221 -7.16 9.18 -22.67
N ASP A 222 -7.60 8.75 -23.85
CA ASP A 222 -9.00 8.79 -24.28
C ASP A 222 -9.55 7.40 -24.63
N GLY A 223 -8.73 6.34 -24.53
CA GLY A 223 -9.09 4.96 -24.81
C GLY A 223 -8.61 3.98 -23.74
N ASP A 224 -8.34 2.74 -24.15
CA ASP A 224 -7.75 1.71 -23.29
C ASP A 224 -6.52 1.09 -23.99
N PRO A 225 -5.30 1.44 -23.56
CA PRO A 225 -4.06 0.92 -24.16
C PRO A 225 -3.63 -0.43 -23.56
N LEU A 226 -4.33 -0.98 -22.56
CA LEU A 226 -3.92 -2.24 -21.93
C LEU A 226 -3.93 -3.39 -22.96
N GLY A 227 -2.83 -4.14 -23.03
CA GLY A 227 -2.68 -5.21 -24.01
C GLY A 227 -2.33 -4.75 -25.43
N ALA A 228 -2.18 -3.44 -25.68
CA ALA A 228 -1.76 -2.95 -26.99
C ALA A 228 -0.28 -3.25 -27.24
N ASN A 229 0.06 -3.52 -28.51
CA ASN A 229 1.43 -3.74 -28.95
C ASN A 229 2.14 -2.40 -29.18
N VAL A 230 3.38 -2.32 -28.72
CA VAL A 230 4.27 -1.17 -28.90
C VAL A 230 5.64 -1.63 -29.35
N ALA A 231 6.24 -0.86 -30.26
CA ALA A 231 7.65 -0.97 -30.56
C ALA A 231 8.42 -0.13 -29.51
N VAL A 232 9.36 -0.76 -28.80
CA VAL A 232 10.20 -0.13 -27.79
C VAL A 232 11.66 -0.07 -28.26
N THR A 233 12.30 1.07 -28.00
CA THR A 233 13.70 1.30 -28.35
C THR A 233 14.44 1.95 -27.17
N HIS A 234 15.62 1.43 -26.86
CA HIS A 234 16.52 2.04 -25.89
C HIS A 234 17.19 3.30 -26.47
N THR A 235 17.26 4.36 -25.66
CA THR A 235 18.00 5.59 -26.00
C THR A 235 18.82 6.07 -24.81
N ASP A 236 19.78 6.96 -25.04
CA ASP A 236 20.59 7.59 -23.98
C ASP A 236 19.74 8.31 -22.91
N ASN A 237 18.53 8.75 -23.26
CA ASN A 237 17.61 9.48 -22.39
C ASN A 237 16.43 8.60 -21.92
N GLY A 238 16.65 7.29 -21.83
CA GLY A 238 15.64 6.30 -21.43
C GLY A 238 14.88 5.71 -22.62
N ASN A 239 14.08 4.69 -22.37
CA ASN A 239 13.40 3.95 -23.43
C ASN A 239 12.23 4.74 -24.00
N ARG A 240 11.98 4.57 -25.30
CA ARG A 240 10.86 5.19 -26.02
C ARG A 240 9.96 4.11 -26.60
N ALA A 241 8.66 4.38 -26.62
CA ALA A 241 7.67 3.47 -27.19
C ALA A 241 6.77 4.20 -28.18
N VAL A 242 6.40 3.52 -29.25
CA VAL A 242 5.41 3.95 -30.26
C VAL A 242 4.45 2.79 -30.55
N LEU A 243 3.27 3.07 -31.10
CA LEU A 243 2.38 2.00 -31.54
C LEU A 243 3.07 1.12 -32.59
N SER A 244 2.92 -0.21 -32.45
CA SER A 244 3.47 -1.20 -33.38
C SER A 244 2.50 -1.58 -34.50
#